data_AF-A0AAW1JUH9-F1
#
_entry.id   AF-A0AAW1JUH9-F1
#
_cell.length_a   1.000
_cell.length_b   1.000
_cell.length_c   1.000
_cell.angle_alpha   90.00
_cell.angle_beta   90.00
_cell.angle_gamma   90.00
#
_symmetry.space_group_name_H-M   'P 1'
#
loop_
_entity.id
_entity.type
_entity.pdbx_description
1 polymer ?
#
loop_
_entity_poly.entity_id
_entity_poly.type
_entity_poly.pdbx_seq_one_letter_code
_entity_poly.pdbx_strand_id
1 'polypeptide(L)'
;MAAASTAAPTTPYRWFGVEVLPENLKISFRKQTRRVCGTRVALRTGKFFARSKLSLQQILGFINLWVRCLRQTFICEELKLSQRTAVDWASFCREVCLEYFMYRPTKLGGPGIVVEIDESKFGRRKYHKGHRIEGQWVFGGFERGTGRVFMVPVEQRGTNTLLPIIKQWIKPGTTIISDCWKAYDVLHAKHSFARN
;
A
#
# COMPACT_ATOMS: atom_id res chain seq x y z
N MET A 1 77.58 36.54 41.26
CA MET A 1 76.61 37.23 42.14
C MET A 1 75.24 36.66 41.87
N ALA A 2 74.62 36.10 42.91
CA ALA A 2 73.26 35.60 42.88
C ALA A 2 72.26 36.76 42.96
N ALA A 3 71.13 36.60 42.28
CA ALA A 3 69.83 37.05 42.77
C ALA A 3 68.76 36.16 42.14
N ALA A 4 68.28 35.21 42.92
CA ALA A 4 67.03 34.51 42.65
C ALA A 4 65.86 35.45 43.01
N SER A 5 64.84 35.49 42.15
CA SER A 5 63.51 36.01 42.50
C SER A 5 62.48 35.07 41.90
N THR A 6 61.85 34.29 42.78
CA THR A 6 60.73 33.39 42.51
C THR A 6 59.39 34.12 42.56
N ALA A 7 58.53 33.91 41.56
CA ALA A 7 57.05 33.80 41.60
C ALA A 7 56.50 34.00 40.16
N ALA A 8 55.52 33.30 39.62
CA ALA A 8 54.57 32.29 40.08
C ALA A 8 54.21 31.39 38.87
N PRO A 9 53.65 30.18 39.06
CA PRO A 9 53.25 29.33 37.95
C PRO A 9 51.92 29.83 37.37
N THR A 10 51.91 30.25 36.11
CA THR A 10 50.66 30.47 35.37
C THR A 10 50.64 29.53 34.17
N THR A 11 50.40 28.26 34.47
CA THR A 11 49.74 27.36 33.53
C THR A 11 48.60 28.10 32.83
N PRO A 12 48.50 28.08 31.49
CA PRO A 12 47.28 28.49 30.84
C PRO A 12 46.14 27.59 31.32
N TYR A 13 45.23 28.20 32.06
CA TYR A 13 44.02 27.61 32.57
C TYR A 13 43.16 27.12 31.41
N ARG A 14 42.78 25.83 31.44
CA ARG A 14 41.87 25.21 30.48
C ARG A 14 40.44 25.57 30.87
N TRP A 15 39.93 26.70 30.38
CA TRP A 15 38.51 27.04 30.48
C TRP A 15 37.78 26.63 29.19
N PHE A 16 36.76 25.79 29.33
CA PHE A 16 35.76 25.46 28.30
C PHE A 16 36.24 24.84 26.96
N GLY A 17 37.37 24.13 26.91
CA GLY A 17 37.64 23.19 25.81
C GLY A 17 37.71 23.78 24.39
N VAL A 18 37.93 25.09 24.25
CA VAL A 18 38.16 25.73 22.94
C VAL A 18 39.65 26.06 22.82
N GLU A 19 40.34 25.40 21.89
CA GLU A 19 41.65 25.87 21.43
C GLU A 19 41.47 27.23 20.75
N VAL A 20 42.09 28.27 21.33
CA VAL A 20 42.16 29.59 20.70
C VAL A 20 43.18 29.49 19.57
N LEU A 21 42.72 29.60 18.33
CA LEU A 21 43.57 29.55 17.14
C LEU A 21 44.58 30.70 17.17
N PRO A 22 45.84 30.49 16.76
CA PRO A 22 46.86 31.54 16.73
C PRO A 22 46.45 32.66 15.77
N GLU A 23 46.72 33.91 16.15
CA GLU A 23 46.28 35.16 15.47
C GLU A 23 46.66 35.28 13.98
N ASN A 24 47.52 34.40 13.48
CA ASN A 24 48.06 34.44 12.11
C ASN A 24 47.67 33.22 11.25
N LEU A 25 46.67 32.42 11.68
CA LEU A 25 46.22 31.27 10.89
C LEU A 25 45.48 31.71 9.62
N LYS A 26 46.17 31.68 8.47
CA LYS A 26 45.55 31.88 7.16
C LYS A 26 44.72 30.64 6.78
N ILE A 27 43.43 30.65 7.14
CA ILE A 27 42.46 29.66 6.65
C ILE A 27 42.13 29.99 5.20
N SER A 28 42.65 29.22 4.25
CA SER A 28 42.23 29.31 2.86
C SER A 28 41.03 28.40 2.61
N PHE A 29 39.85 28.99 2.41
CA PHE A 29 38.70 28.25 1.89
C PHE A 29 38.89 28.05 0.38
N ARG A 30 39.20 26.82 -0.04
CA ARG A 30 39.18 26.47 -1.45
C ARG A 30 37.72 26.57 -1.93
N LYS A 31 37.39 27.61 -2.70
CA LYS A 31 36.08 27.69 -3.38
C LYS A 31 35.96 26.48 -4.29
N GLN A 32 35.20 25.48 -3.84
CA GLN A 32 34.82 24.37 -4.68
C GLN A 32 33.85 24.92 -5.72
N THR A 33 34.28 24.97 -6.98
CA THR A 33 33.37 25.28 -8.09
C THR A 33 32.28 24.22 -8.08
N ARG A 34 31.01 24.62 -7.89
CA ARG A 34 29.88 23.72 -8.04
C ARG A 34 29.96 23.12 -9.44
N ARG A 35 30.22 21.82 -9.54
CA ARG A 35 30.02 21.09 -10.80
C ARG A 35 28.54 21.19 -11.12
N VAL A 36 28.19 22.00 -12.12
CA VAL A 36 26.82 22.10 -12.60
C VAL A 36 26.54 20.81 -13.37
N CYS A 37 25.71 19.94 -12.80
CA CYS A 37 25.20 18.79 -13.53
C CYS A 37 24.32 19.30 -14.68
N GLY A 38 24.76 19.11 -15.92
CA GLY A 38 24.01 19.48 -17.12
C GLY A 38 22.91 18.47 -17.49
N THR A 39 22.90 17.30 -16.86
CA THR A 39 21.94 16.23 -17.16
C THR A 39 20.59 16.57 -16.56
N ARG A 40 19.58 16.74 -17.44
CA ARG A 40 18.18 16.89 -17.04
C ARG A 40 17.46 15.57 -17.28
N VAL A 41 16.87 15.01 -16.23
CA VAL A 41 16.01 13.84 -16.32
C VAL A 41 14.60 14.26 -15.95
N ALA A 42 13.60 13.89 -16.76
CA ALA A 42 12.22 14.15 -16.41
C ALA A 42 11.87 13.42 -15.10
N LEU A 43 11.10 14.07 -14.21
CA LEU A 43 10.71 13.50 -12.91
C LEU A 43 10.10 12.09 -13.02
N ARG A 44 9.49 11.79 -14.18
CA ARG A 44 8.77 10.54 -14.44
C ARG A 44 9.62 9.46 -15.10
N THR A 45 10.84 9.74 -15.54
CA THR A 45 11.66 8.77 -16.30
C THR A 45 11.91 7.51 -15.47
N GLY A 46 11.57 6.34 -16.03
CA GLY A 46 11.74 5.04 -15.38
C GLY A 46 10.80 4.79 -14.19
N LYS A 47 9.75 5.59 -14.02
CA LYS A 47 8.74 5.45 -12.95
C LYS A 47 7.37 5.10 -13.53
N PHE A 48 6.44 4.74 -12.65
CA PHE A 48 5.06 4.39 -12.98
C PHE A 48 4.36 5.39 -13.92
N PHE A 49 4.67 6.68 -13.80
CA PHE A 49 4.06 7.75 -14.63
C PHE A 49 4.81 8.08 -15.94
N ALA A 50 5.89 7.36 -16.29
CA ALA A 50 6.81 7.72 -17.39
C ALA A 50 6.13 7.94 -18.74
N ARG A 51 5.11 7.13 -19.06
CA ARG A 51 4.42 7.13 -20.36
C ARG A 51 3.12 7.92 -20.38
N SER A 52 2.74 8.52 -19.25
CA SER A 52 1.50 9.29 -19.15
C SER A 52 1.63 10.65 -19.83
N LYS A 53 0.65 10.96 -20.69
CA LYS A 53 0.46 12.29 -21.29
C LYS A 53 -0.30 13.26 -20.38
N LEU A 54 -0.86 12.79 -19.25
CA LEU A 54 -1.58 13.64 -18.31
C LEU A 54 -0.63 14.50 -17.48
N SER A 55 -1.06 15.70 -17.08
CA SER A 55 -0.32 16.53 -16.14
C SER A 55 -0.27 15.86 -14.75
N LEU A 56 0.69 16.25 -13.90
CA LEU A 56 0.78 15.68 -12.54
C LEU A 56 -0.48 16.00 -11.73
N GLN A 57 -1.03 17.20 -11.91
CA GLN A 57 -2.27 17.63 -11.26
C GLN A 57 -3.45 16.74 -11.68
N GLN A 58 -3.58 16.41 -12.97
CA GLN A 58 -4.62 15.50 -13.44
C GLN A 58 -4.46 14.09 -12.88
N ILE A 59 -3.23 13.59 -12.79
CA ILE A 59 -2.94 12.25 -12.24
C ILE A 59 -3.32 12.20 -10.75
N LEU A 60 -2.82 13.14 -9.95
CA LEU A 60 -3.09 13.19 -8.51
C LEU A 60 -4.56 13.45 -8.23
N GLY A 61 -5.19 14.35 -9.00
CA GLY A 61 -6.62 14.60 -8.95
C GLY A 61 -7.43 13.35 -9.27
N PHE A 62 -7.06 12.61 -10.32
CA PHE A 62 -7.75 11.38 -10.69
C PHE A 62 -7.68 10.34 -9.58
N ILE A 63 -6.48 10.08 -9.05
CA ILE A 63 -6.28 9.11 -7.95
C ILE A 63 -7.12 9.49 -6.73
N ASN A 64 -7.09 10.77 -6.32
CA ASN A 64 -7.86 11.24 -5.17
C ASN A 64 -9.38 11.05 -5.35
N LEU A 65 -9.92 11.46 -6.50
CA LEU A 65 -11.35 11.32 -6.77
C LEU A 65 -11.78 9.85 -6.95
N TRP A 66 -10.90 9.02 -7.52
CA TRP A 66 -11.11 7.58 -7.67
C TRP A 66 -11.14 6.84 -6.32
N VAL A 67 -10.19 7.14 -5.42
CA VAL A 67 -10.15 6.57 -4.05
C VAL A 67 -11.39 6.96 -3.25
N ARG A 68 -11.96 8.15 -3.50
CA ARG A 68 -13.22 8.60 -2.91
C ARG A 68 -14.47 7.98 -3.55
N CYS A 69 -14.30 7.01 -4.46
CA CYS A 69 -15.37 6.29 -5.14
C CYS A 69 -16.36 7.20 -5.90
N LEU A 70 -15.87 8.32 -6.43
CA LEU A 70 -16.72 9.21 -7.23
C LEU A 70 -17.04 8.60 -8.60
N ARG A 71 -18.19 8.99 -9.16
CA ARG A 71 -18.63 8.50 -10.47
C ARG A 71 -17.62 8.89 -11.55
N GLN A 72 -17.31 7.96 -12.45
CA GLN A 72 -16.33 8.19 -13.51
C GLN A 72 -16.70 9.37 -14.42
N THR A 73 -17.99 9.59 -14.69
CA THR A 73 -18.48 10.76 -15.43
C THR A 73 -18.10 12.07 -14.77
N PHE A 74 -18.29 12.18 -13.46
CA PHE A 74 -17.87 13.35 -12.68
C PHE A 74 -16.36 13.57 -12.73
N ILE A 75 -15.57 12.50 -12.62
CA ILE A 75 -14.09 12.59 -12.70
C ILE A 75 -13.66 13.09 -14.09
N CYS A 76 -14.31 12.61 -15.15
CA CYS A 76 -14.03 13.06 -16.53
C CYS A 76 -14.32 14.54 -16.72
N GLU A 77 -15.48 15.01 -16.23
CA GLU A 77 -15.88 16.42 -16.29
C GLU A 77 -14.87 17.29 -15.54
N GLU A 78 -14.54 16.91 -14.31
CA GLU A 78 -13.76 17.77 -13.42
C GLU A 78 -12.28 17.86 -13.81
N LEU A 79 -11.73 16.79 -14.39
CA LEU A 79 -10.33 16.74 -14.84
C LEU A 79 -10.17 16.98 -16.35
N LYS A 80 -11.28 17.25 -17.05
CA LYS A 80 -11.35 17.41 -18.51
C LYS A 80 -10.70 16.23 -19.24
N LEU A 81 -11.05 15.01 -18.83
CA LEU A 81 -10.53 13.77 -19.38
C LEU A 81 -11.54 13.10 -20.32
N SER A 82 -11.02 12.41 -21.34
CA SER A 82 -11.86 11.52 -22.14
C SER A 82 -12.29 10.30 -21.33
N GLN A 83 -13.46 9.75 -21.64
CA GLN A 83 -13.94 8.51 -21.01
C GLN A 83 -12.93 7.36 -21.16
N ARG A 84 -12.31 7.23 -22.34
CA ARG A 84 -11.28 6.21 -22.60
C ARG A 84 -10.09 6.36 -21.64
N THR A 85 -9.58 7.58 -21.50
CA THR A 85 -8.49 7.86 -20.56
C THR A 85 -8.87 7.54 -19.12
N ALA A 86 -10.08 7.89 -18.70
CA ALA A 86 -10.55 7.58 -17.36
C ALA A 86 -10.71 6.07 -17.11
N VAL A 87 -11.13 5.30 -18.11
CA VAL A 87 -11.19 3.82 -18.03
C VAL A 87 -9.80 3.25 -17.85
N ASP A 88 -8.84 3.67 -18.68
CA ASP A 88 -7.45 3.21 -18.61
C ASP A 88 -6.83 3.54 -17.23
N TRP A 89 -7.02 4.76 -16.74
CA TRP A 89 -6.52 5.18 -15.43
C TRP A 89 -7.18 4.46 -14.26
N ALA A 90 -8.48 4.17 -14.35
CA ALA A 90 -9.14 3.35 -13.36
C ALA A 90 -8.60 1.90 -13.37
N SER A 91 -8.19 1.38 -14.53
CA SER A 91 -7.54 0.07 -14.62
C SER A 91 -6.17 0.07 -13.95
N PHE A 92 -5.34 1.10 -14.20
CA PHE A 92 -4.06 1.24 -13.49
C PHE A 92 -4.23 1.32 -11.97
N CYS A 93 -5.24 2.05 -11.47
CA CYS A 93 -5.53 2.11 -10.04
C CYS A 93 -5.92 0.72 -9.48
N ARG A 94 -6.76 -0.03 -10.20
CA ARG A 94 -7.14 -1.40 -9.83
C ARG A 94 -5.95 -2.36 -9.82
N GLU A 95 -5.05 -2.25 -10.79
CA GLU A 95 -3.82 -3.08 -10.85
C GLU A 95 -2.94 -2.86 -9.63
N VAL A 96 -2.75 -1.60 -9.21
CA VAL A 96 -2.01 -1.28 -7.98
C VAL A 96 -2.68 -1.88 -6.74
N CYS A 97 -4.02 -1.81 -6.64
CA CYS A 97 -4.75 -2.47 -5.57
C CYS A 97 -4.59 -3.99 -5.60
N LEU A 98 -4.67 -4.61 -6.79
CA LEU A 98 -4.50 -6.05 -6.95
C LEU A 98 -3.10 -6.48 -6.53
N GLU A 99 -2.07 -5.75 -6.94
CA GLU A 99 -0.67 -5.99 -6.57
C GLU A 99 -0.51 -5.97 -5.05
N TYR A 100 -1.09 -4.97 -4.37
CA TYR A 100 -1.06 -4.89 -2.90
C TYR A 100 -1.63 -6.15 -2.23
N PHE A 101 -2.78 -6.64 -2.70
CA PHE A 101 -3.42 -7.84 -2.13
C PHE A 101 -2.67 -9.13 -2.47
N MET A 102 -2.07 -9.23 -3.66
CA MET A 102 -1.34 -10.42 -4.09
C MET A 102 0.02 -10.57 -3.40
N TYR A 103 0.75 -9.48 -3.16
CA TYR A 103 2.10 -9.53 -2.57
C TYR A 103 2.14 -9.49 -1.05
N ARG A 104 0.99 -9.30 -0.36
CA ARG A 104 0.91 -9.30 1.11
C ARG A 104 -0.14 -10.28 1.65
N PRO A 105 -0.08 -11.57 1.26
CA PRO A 105 -1.06 -12.55 1.72
C PRO A 105 -0.92 -12.73 3.24
N THR A 106 -2.01 -12.49 3.97
CA THR A 106 -2.05 -12.65 5.42
C THR A 106 -3.22 -13.54 5.79
N LYS A 107 -2.97 -14.57 6.62
CA LYS A 107 -4.08 -15.35 7.19
C LYS A 107 -4.92 -14.45 8.09
N LEU A 108 -6.23 -14.44 7.83
CA LEU A 108 -7.21 -13.69 8.59
C LEU A 108 -7.63 -14.44 9.85
N GLY A 109 -8.20 -13.70 10.80
CA GLY A 109 -8.85 -14.24 11.98
C GLY A 109 -7.90 -14.58 13.13
N GLY A 110 -8.42 -15.42 14.01
CA GLY A 110 -7.86 -15.81 15.31
C GLY A 110 -8.97 -15.86 16.36
N PRO A 111 -8.65 -16.33 17.59
CA PRO A 111 -9.60 -16.33 18.70
C PRO A 111 -10.22 -14.94 18.93
N GLY A 112 -11.56 -14.88 19.00
CA GLY A 112 -12.30 -13.64 19.21
C GLY A 112 -12.43 -12.72 17.98
N ILE A 113 -11.92 -13.14 16.82
CA ILE A 113 -12.03 -12.38 15.57
C ILE A 113 -13.13 -12.96 14.68
N VAL A 114 -13.85 -12.07 14.00
CA VAL A 114 -14.90 -12.41 13.04
C VAL A 114 -14.40 -12.21 11.62
N VAL A 115 -14.55 -13.23 10.79
CA VAL A 115 -14.28 -13.17 9.34
C VAL A 115 -15.55 -13.50 8.59
N GLU A 116 -15.97 -12.60 7.71
CA GLU A 116 -17.04 -12.84 6.75
C GLU A 116 -16.44 -13.48 5.50
N ILE A 117 -17.08 -14.51 4.96
CA ILE A 117 -16.70 -15.14 3.69
C ILE A 117 -17.86 -15.07 2.69
N ASP A 118 -17.52 -14.93 1.41
CA ASP A 118 -18.51 -14.84 0.33
C ASP A 118 -17.96 -15.35 -1.02
N GLU A 119 -18.87 -15.84 -1.87
CA GLU A 119 -18.62 -16.27 -3.24
C GLU A 119 -19.25 -15.30 -4.25
N SER A 120 -18.40 -14.62 -5.00
CA SER A 120 -18.85 -13.71 -6.05
C SER A 120 -18.47 -14.23 -7.44
N LYS A 121 -19.48 -14.42 -8.31
CA LYS A 121 -19.23 -14.75 -9.74
C LYS A 121 -19.07 -13.48 -10.55
N PHE A 122 -17.91 -13.24 -11.13
CA PHE A 122 -17.64 -12.12 -12.04
C PHE A 122 -17.80 -12.56 -13.49
N GLY A 123 -18.69 -11.91 -14.23
CA GLY A 123 -18.99 -12.35 -15.58
C GLY A 123 -20.07 -11.53 -16.28
N ARG A 124 -20.23 -11.77 -17.57
CA ARG A 124 -21.27 -11.12 -18.38
C ARG A 124 -22.60 -11.84 -18.18
N ARG A 125 -23.66 -11.04 -18.08
CA ARG A 125 -25.04 -11.55 -18.13
C ARG A 125 -25.39 -11.80 -19.59
N LYS A 126 -26.04 -12.92 -19.89
CA LYS A 126 -26.61 -13.13 -21.23
C LYS A 126 -27.72 -12.08 -21.43
N TYR A 127 -27.61 -11.29 -22.50
CA TYR A 127 -28.54 -10.19 -22.80
C TYR A 127 -28.68 -9.11 -21.70
N HIS A 128 -27.65 -8.89 -20.87
CA HIS A 128 -27.68 -7.94 -19.74
C HIS A 128 -28.78 -8.18 -18.69
N LYS A 129 -29.53 -9.29 -18.78
CA LYS A 129 -30.64 -9.65 -17.90
C LYS A 129 -30.31 -10.93 -17.13
N GLY A 130 -30.83 -11.04 -15.90
CA GLY A 130 -30.75 -12.26 -15.10
C GLY A 130 -29.35 -12.60 -14.53
N HIS A 131 -29.15 -13.87 -14.22
CA HIS A 131 -27.94 -14.38 -13.56
C HIS A 131 -26.72 -14.36 -14.49
N ARG A 132 -25.51 -14.23 -13.93
CA ARG A 132 -24.25 -14.33 -14.68
C ARG A 132 -24.05 -15.77 -15.14
N ILE A 133 -24.19 -16.00 -16.45
CA ILE A 133 -24.15 -17.36 -17.02
C ILE A 133 -22.69 -17.80 -17.19
N GLU A 134 -21.84 -16.91 -17.70
CA GLU A 134 -20.43 -17.16 -17.98
C GLU A 134 -19.56 -16.22 -17.13
N GLY A 135 -18.55 -16.76 -16.45
CA GLY A 135 -17.71 -15.94 -15.57
C GLY A 135 -16.83 -16.74 -14.60
N GLN A 136 -15.88 -16.02 -14.00
CA GLN A 136 -14.94 -16.50 -13.00
C GLN A 136 -15.55 -16.39 -11.60
N TRP A 137 -15.53 -17.46 -10.81
CA TRP A 137 -15.83 -17.35 -9.38
C TRP A 137 -14.61 -16.80 -8.65
N VAL A 138 -14.87 -15.94 -7.67
CA VAL A 138 -13.88 -15.48 -6.70
C VAL A 138 -14.46 -15.75 -5.33
N PHE A 139 -13.70 -16.49 -4.52
CA PHE A 139 -13.99 -16.70 -3.12
C PHE A 139 -13.14 -15.74 -2.29
N GLY A 140 -13.76 -15.01 -1.37
CA GLY A 140 -13.07 -14.03 -0.57
C GLY A 140 -13.46 -14.09 0.89
N GLY A 141 -12.64 -13.44 1.72
CA GLY A 141 -12.96 -13.21 3.11
C GLY A 141 -12.56 -11.81 3.55
N PHE A 142 -13.34 -11.22 4.45
CA PHE A 142 -13.15 -9.91 5.04
C PHE A 142 -13.12 -10.02 6.56
N GLU A 143 -12.04 -9.55 7.18
CA GLU A 143 -11.93 -9.51 8.62
C GLU A 143 -12.55 -8.22 9.17
N ARG A 144 -13.57 -8.37 10.04
CA ARG A 144 -14.29 -7.23 10.61
C ARG A 144 -13.36 -6.32 11.40
N GLY A 145 -13.45 -5.01 11.14
CA GLY A 145 -12.75 -3.98 11.90
C GLY A 145 -11.28 -3.74 11.52
N THR A 146 -10.69 -4.52 10.62
CA THR A 146 -9.27 -4.36 10.24
C THR A 146 -9.05 -4.02 8.77
N GLY A 147 -10.06 -4.23 7.92
CA GLY A 147 -9.94 -4.01 6.47
C GLY A 147 -9.09 -5.07 5.75
N ARG A 148 -8.65 -6.12 6.45
CA ARG A 148 -7.87 -7.21 5.86
C ARG A 148 -8.77 -8.14 5.06
N VAL A 149 -8.32 -8.51 3.86
CA VAL A 149 -9.04 -9.39 2.95
C VAL A 149 -8.15 -10.45 2.32
N PHE A 150 -8.75 -11.56 1.92
CA PHE A 150 -8.20 -12.45 0.89
C PHE A 150 -9.19 -12.59 -0.26
N MET A 151 -8.68 -12.79 -1.47
CA MET A 151 -9.48 -13.05 -2.67
C MET A 151 -8.77 -14.13 -3.48
N VAL A 152 -9.49 -15.21 -3.78
CA VAL A 152 -8.96 -16.37 -4.50
C VAL A 152 -9.88 -16.69 -5.67
N PRO A 153 -9.40 -16.61 -6.94
CA PRO A 153 -10.16 -17.10 -8.07
C PRO A 153 -10.31 -18.61 -7.96
N VAL A 154 -11.53 -19.11 -8.15
CA VAL A 154 -11.86 -20.54 -8.12
C VAL A 154 -12.67 -20.91 -9.35
N GLU A 155 -12.47 -22.10 -9.91
CA GLU A 155 -13.28 -22.57 -11.05
C GLU A 155 -14.69 -22.99 -10.58
N GLN A 156 -14.75 -23.68 -9.43
CA GLN A 156 -15.98 -24.22 -8.85
C GLN A 156 -16.06 -23.89 -7.36
N ARG A 157 -17.26 -23.53 -6.89
CA ARG A 157 -17.57 -23.18 -5.49
C ARG A 157 -18.01 -24.38 -4.63
N GLY A 158 -17.55 -25.58 -4.97
CA GLY A 158 -17.90 -26.78 -4.22
C GLY A 158 -17.17 -26.86 -2.88
N THR A 159 -17.70 -27.64 -1.93
CA THR A 159 -17.07 -27.92 -0.63
C THR A 159 -15.60 -28.33 -0.78
N ASN A 160 -15.30 -29.20 -1.74
CA ASN A 160 -13.95 -29.70 -1.99
C ASN A 160 -12.95 -28.60 -2.39
N THR A 161 -13.44 -27.49 -2.97
CA THR A 161 -12.61 -26.35 -3.36
C THR A 161 -12.50 -25.34 -2.23
N LEU A 162 -13.62 -25.02 -1.55
CA LEU A 162 -13.67 -23.93 -0.58
C LEU A 162 -13.07 -24.30 0.78
N LEU A 163 -13.23 -25.55 1.23
CA LEU A 163 -12.69 -26.01 2.51
C LEU A 163 -11.15 -25.89 2.60
N PRO A 164 -10.36 -26.33 1.60
CA PRO A 164 -8.92 -26.11 1.62
C PRO A 164 -8.55 -24.62 1.69
N ILE A 165 -9.27 -23.77 0.96
CA ILE A 165 -9.01 -22.32 0.95
C ILE A 165 -9.29 -21.71 2.33
N ILE A 166 -10.41 -22.07 2.97
CA ILE A 166 -10.71 -21.63 4.34
C ILE A 166 -9.58 -22.02 5.30
N LYS A 167 -9.12 -23.27 5.27
CA LYS A 167 -8.01 -23.74 6.13
C LYS A 167 -6.68 -23.03 5.83
N GLN A 168 -6.45 -22.70 4.57
CA GLN A 168 -5.27 -21.98 4.16
C GLN A 168 -5.31 -20.52 4.64
N TRP A 169 -6.45 -19.84 4.56
CA TRP A 169 -6.52 -18.39 4.74
C TRP A 169 -7.12 -17.92 6.06
N ILE A 170 -7.81 -18.78 6.81
CA ILE A 170 -8.45 -18.44 8.09
C ILE A 170 -7.78 -19.20 9.23
N LYS A 171 -7.42 -18.48 10.31
CA LYS A 171 -6.80 -19.08 11.49
C LYS A 171 -7.82 -19.89 12.31
N PRO A 172 -7.38 -20.94 13.03
CA PRO A 172 -8.23 -21.64 14.01
C PRO A 172 -8.79 -20.69 15.08
N GLY A 173 -9.96 -21.02 15.62
CA GLY A 173 -10.64 -20.21 16.64
C GLY A 173 -11.34 -18.94 16.13
N THR A 174 -11.32 -18.68 14.82
CA THR A 174 -12.07 -17.59 14.18
C THR A 174 -13.57 -17.91 14.15
N THR A 175 -14.40 -16.90 14.41
CA THR A 175 -15.84 -16.96 14.11
C THR A 175 -16.05 -16.63 12.64
N ILE A 176 -16.58 -17.58 11.87
CA ILE A 176 -16.83 -17.38 10.44
C ILE A 176 -18.31 -17.06 10.24
N ILE A 177 -18.57 -16.02 9.45
CA ILE A 177 -19.91 -15.62 9.00
C ILE A 177 -20.00 -15.84 7.49
N SER A 178 -21.09 -16.46 7.05
CA SER A 178 -21.39 -16.74 5.66
C SER A 178 -22.91 -16.76 5.48
N ASP A 179 -23.39 -16.63 4.26
CA ASP A 179 -24.80 -16.77 3.87
C ASP A 179 -25.33 -18.22 3.91
N CYS A 180 -24.63 -19.11 4.61
CA CYS A 180 -25.00 -20.52 4.83
C CYS A 180 -25.17 -21.30 3.52
N TRP A 181 -24.25 -21.13 2.59
CA TRP A 181 -24.12 -22.03 1.44
C TRP A 181 -24.02 -23.50 1.91
N LYS A 182 -24.85 -24.41 1.37
CA LYS A 182 -24.92 -25.83 1.78
C LYS A 182 -23.56 -26.55 1.84
N ALA A 183 -22.61 -26.11 1.03
CA ALA A 183 -21.24 -26.63 1.04
C ALA A 183 -20.55 -26.52 2.42
N TYR A 184 -21.01 -25.60 3.27
CA TYR A 184 -20.45 -25.34 4.60
C TYR A 184 -21.08 -26.17 5.72
N ASP A 185 -22.10 -26.98 5.46
CA ASP A 185 -22.75 -27.82 6.48
C ASP A 185 -21.73 -28.75 7.16
N VAL A 186 -20.66 -29.13 6.46
CA VAL A 186 -19.57 -29.99 6.95
C VAL A 186 -18.59 -29.28 7.90
N LEU A 187 -18.66 -27.95 8.04
CA LEU A 187 -17.77 -27.15 8.90
C LEU A 187 -18.21 -27.05 10.36
N HIS A 188 -19.46 -27.43 10.67
CA HIS A 188 -20.01 -27.33 12.02
C HIS A 188 -19.24 -28.10 13.10
N ALA A 189 -18.39 -29.06 12.71
CA ALA A 189 -17.62 -29.87 13.65
C ALA A 189 -16.32 -29.22 14.18
N LYS A 190 -15.83 -28.09 13.61
CA LYS A 190 -14.49 -27.54 13.97
C LYS A 190 -14.39 -26.02 14.10
N HIS A 191 -15.40 -25.25 13.69
CA HIS A 191 -15.39 -23.79 13.78
C HIS A 191 -16.77 -23.27 14.23
N SER A 192 -16.79 -22.21 15.04
CA SER A 192 -18.02 -21.53 15.45
C SER A 192 -18.54 -20.71 14.26
N PHE A 193 -19.55 -21.24 13.57
CA PHE A 193 -20.23 -20.54 12.49
C PHE A 193 -21.42 -19.76 13.05
N ALA A 194 -21.49 -18.46 12.74
CA ALA A 194 -22.60 -17.59 13.13
C ALA A 194 -23.33 -17.09 11.87
N ARG A 195 -24.65 -16.92 11.97
CA ARG A 195 -25.48 -16.36 10.90
C ARG A 195 -25.32 -14.84 10.86
N ASN A 196 -25.43 -14.26 9.67
CA ASN A 196 -25.72 -12.83 9.52
C ASN A 196 -27.16 -12.52 9.93
#